data_AF-A0AAC9JEX0-F1
#
_entry.id   AF-A0AAC9JEX0-F1
#
_cell.length_a   1.000
_cell.length_b   1.000
_cell.length_c   1.000
_cell.angle_alpha   90.00
_cell.angle_beta   90.00
_cell.angle_gamma   90.00
#
_symmetry.space_group_name_H-M   'P 1'
#
loop_
_entity.id
_entity.type
_entity.pdbx_description
1 polymer ?
#
loop_
_entity_poly.entity_id
_entity_poly.type
_entity_poly.pdbx_seq_one_letter_code
_entity_poly.pdbx_strand_id
1 'polypeptide(L)'
;MFTLILGISMSNAVYAADETCADFIGAIKSNDIKKVFNSYMSGISDMGMVDEAEYRQRFLDAPSEGEQKHGKQWMLQRAYTKCSLSPLSTKLSDVIKVTM
;
A
#
# COMPACT_ATOMS: atom_id res chain seq x y z
N MET A 1 -3.65 -17.32 -50.28
CA MET A 1 -4.56 -17.54 -49.14
C MET A 1 -3.72 -17.36 -47.88
N PHE A 2 -3.71 -16.15 -47.30
CA PHE A 2 -2.86 -15.80 -46.16
C PHE A 2 -3.72 -15.85 -44.89
N THR A 3 -3.40 -16.78 -44.00
CA THR A 3 -4.10 -16.99 -42.75
C THR A 3 -3.73 -15.89 -41.75
N LEU A 4 -4.72 -15.10 -41.34
CA LEU A 4 -4.60 -14.10 -40.27
C LEU A 4 -4.56 -14.83 -38.92
N ILE A 5 -3.44 -14.75 -38.20
CA ILE A 5 -3.35 -15.26 -36.82
C ILE A 5 -3.87 -14.16 -35.89
N LEU A 6 -5.08 -14.36 -35.35
CA LEU A 6 -5.63 -13.54 -34.27
C LEU A 6 -4.93 -13.93 -32.97
N GLY A 7 -3.90 -13.18 -32.58
CA GLY A 7 -3.28 -13.31 -31.27
C GLY A 7 -4.20 -12.71 -30.21
N ILE A 8 -4.95 -13.55 -29.49
CA ILE A 8 -5.71 -13.14 -28.31
C ILE A 8 -4.71 -12.97 -27.17
N SER A 9 -4.22 -11.74 -26.96
CA SER A 9 -3.51 -11.35 -25.75
C SER A 9 -4.51 -11.38 -24.60
N MET A 10 -4.57 -12.50 -23.87
CA MET A 10 -5.26 -12.55 -22.59
C MET A 10 -4.48 -11.70 -21.59
N SER A 11 -4.85 -10.42 -21.50
CA SER A 11 -4.48 -9.54 -20.40
C SER A 11 -5.12 -10.11 -19.13
N ASN A 12 -4.44 -11.03 -18.46
CA ASN A 12 -4.75 -11.37 -17.09
C ASN A 12 -4.47 -10.12 -16.27
N ALA A 13 -5.49 -9.28 -16.08
CA ALA A 13 -5.52 -8.33 -15.00
C ALA A 13 -5.44 -9.17 -13.72
N VAL A 14 -4.23 -9.37 -13.21
CA VAL A 14 -4.02 -9.86 -11.86
C VAL A 14 -4.58 -8.76 -10.98
N TYR A 15 -5.86 -8.88 -10.62
CA TYR A 15 -6.41 -8.18 -9.48
C TYR A 15 -5.65 -8.71 -8.28
N ALA A 16 -4.54 -8.05 -7.93
CA ALA A 16 -3.91 -8.27 -6.65
C ALA A 16 -5.00 -8.09 -5.59
N ALA A 17 -5.10 -9.05 -4.68
CA ALA A 17 -6.01 -8.89 -3.55
C ALA A 17 -5.59 -7.65 -2.75
N ASP A 18 -6.57 -6.90 -2.25
CA ASP A 18 -6.30 -5.71 -1.44
C ASP A 18 -5.34 -6.05 -0.28
N GLU A 19 -4.36 -5.19 -0.07
CA GLU A 19 -3.40 -5.30 1.01
C GLU A 19 -4.12 -5.15 2.36
N THR A 20 -3.88 -6.06 3.29
CA THR A 20 -4.53 -6.06 4.61
C THR A 20 -3.57 -5.66 5.74
N CYS A 21 -4.14 -5.39 6.93
CA CYS A 21 -3.34 -5.22 8.14
C CYS A 21 -2.50 -6.46 8.49
N ALA A 22 -2.94 -7.68 8.13
CA ALA A 22 -2.16 -8.89 8.32
C ALA A 22 -0.85 -8.83 7.52
N ASP A 23 -0.94 -8.43 6.25
CA ASP A 23 0.17 -8.36 5.32
C ASP A 23 1.18 -7.28 5.76
N PHE A 24 0.68 -6.09 6.11
CA PHE A 24 1.51 -4.98 6.58
C PHE A 24 2.23 -5.29 7.90
N ILE A 25 1.54 -5.89 8.88
CA ILE A 25 2.16 -6.33 10.13
C ILE A 25 3.19 -7.43 9.85
N GLY A 26 2.89 -8.34 8.93
CA GLY A 26 3.82 -9.37 8.46
C GLY A 26 5.08 -8.78 7.85
N ALA A 27 4.93 -7.75 7.00
CA ALA A 27 6.04 -7.03 6.39
C ALA A 27 6.94 -6.38 7.46
N ILE A 28 6.36 -5.72 8.46
CA ILE A 28 7.11 -5.12 9.59
C ILE A 28 7.86 -6.20 10.37
N LYS A 29 7.20 -7.31 10.71
CA LYS A 29 7.82 -8.42 11.44
C LYS A 29 8.94 -9.11 10.67
N SER A 30 8.95 -9.02 9.34
CA SER A 30 10.03 -9.56 8.51
C SER A 30 11.33 -8.75 8.60
N ASN A 31 11.30 -7.56 9.22
CA ASN A 31 12.43 -6.64 9.34
C ASN A 31 13.06 -6.25 8.00
N ASP A 32 12.28 -6.33 6.90
CA ASP A 32 12.67 -5.94 5.56
C ASP A 32 11.98 -4.62 5.19
N ILE A 33 12.74 -3.53 5.21
CA ILE A 33 12.22 -2.19 4.95
C ILE A 33 11.59 -2.05 3.55
N LYS A 34 12.08 -2.82 2.56
CA LYS A 34 11.49 -2.81 1.21
C LYS A 34 10.11 -3.43 1.21
N LYS A 35 9.91 -4.52 1.96
CA LYS A 35 8.58 -5.14 2.12
C LYS A 35 7.62 -4.21 2.84
N VAL A 36 8.07 -3.52 3.88
CA VAL A 36 7.24 -2.54 4.60
C VAL A 36 6.81 -1.41 3.66
N PHE A 37 7.75 -0.85 2.89
CA PHE A 37 7.45 0.18 1.91
C PHE A 37 6.49 -0.32 0.82
N ASN A 38 6.75 -1.49 0.24
CA ASN A 38 5.92 -2.06 -0.82
C ASN A 38 4.49 -2.34 -0.34
N SER A 39 4.34 -2.93 0.86
CA SER A 39 3.03 -3.17 1.47
C SER A 39 2.28 -1.85 1.69
N TYR A 40 2.94 -0.84 2.26
CA TYR A 40 2.34 0.48 2.45
C TYR A 40 1.93 1.14 1.12
N MET A 41 2.78 1.06 0.08
CA MET A 41 2.45 1.55 -1.26
C MET A 41 1.32 0.75 -1.91
N SER A 42 1.22 -0.56 -1.66
CA SER A 42 0.10 -1.38 -2.12
C SER A 42 -1.20 -0.90 -1.50
N GLY A 43 -1.22 -0.67 -0.18
CA GLY A 43 -2.38 -0.08 0.49
C GLY A 43 -2.79 1.30 -0.03
N ILE A 44 -1.85 2.11 -0.57
CA ILE A 44 -2.20 3.35 -1.27
C ILE A 44 -2.77 3.07 -2.67
N SER A 45 -2.18 2.11 -3.40
CA SER A 45 -2.67 1.69 -4.72
C SER A 45 -4.05 1.05 -4.69
N ASP A 46 -4.47 0.47 -3.57
CA ASP A 46 -5.81 -0.09 -3.39
C ASP A 46 -6.89 1.00 -3.19
N MET A 47 -6.50 2.28 -3.17
CA MET A 47 -7.44 3.41 -3.10
C MET A 47 -8.02 3.78 -4.47
N GLY A 48 -9.07 4.60 -4.49
CA GLY A 48 -9.54 5.19 -5.75
C GLY A 48 -8.51 6.17 -6.34
N MET A 49 -8.50 6.34 -7.67
CA MET A 49 -7.43 7.09 -8.39
C MET A 49 -7.07 8.47 -7.79
N VAL A 50 -8.07 9.23 -7.33
CA VAL A 50 -7.84 10.56 -6.73
C VAL A 50 -7.09 10.45 -5.41
N ASP A 51 -7.58 9.57 -4.53
CA ASP A 51 -6.96 9.31 -3.23
C ASP A 51 -5.58 8.69 -3.41
N GLU A 52 -5.39 7.76 -4.35
CA GLU A 52 -4.08 7.14 -4.60
C GLU A 52 -3.03 8.21 -4.92
N ALA A 53 -3.33 9.11 -5.88
CA ALA A 53 -2.39 10.14 -6.30
C ALA A 53 -2.03 11.09 -5.15
N GLU A 54 -3.03 11.53 -4.39
CA GLU A 54 -2.84 12.42 -3.24
C GLU A 54 -2.01 11.76 -2.13
N TYR A 55 -2.39 10.54 -1.73
CA TYR A 55 -1.76 9.87 -0.60
C TYR A 55 -0.34 9.39 -0.93
N ARG A 56 -0.12 8.95 -2.18
CA ARG A 56 1.21 8.61 -2.66
C ARG A 56 2.13 9.83 -2.61
N GLN A 57 1.67 10.96 -3.14
CA GLN A 57 2.46 12.19 -3.15
C GLN A 57 2.80 12.65 -1.72
N ARG A 58 1.80 12.69 -0.83
CA ARG A 58 2.01 13.04 0.60
C ARG A 58 3.06 12.15 1.27
N PHE A 59 3.02 10.84 1.02
CA PHE A 59 4.00 9.93 1.59
C PHE A 59 5.40 10.13 0.99
N LEU A 60 5.51 10.36 -0.33
CA LEU A 60 6.81 10.52 -0.99
C LEU A 60 7.50 11.84 -0.62
N ASP A 61 6.73 12.91 -0.47
CA ASP A 61 7.20 14.25 -0.09
C ASP A 61 7.55 14.36 1.40
N ALA A 62 7.03 13.45 2.24
CA ALA A 62 7.34 13.42 3.66
C ALA A 62 8.84 13.19 3.90
N PRO A 63 9.45 13.91 4.87
CA PRO A 63 10.84 13.68 5.25
C PRO A 63 11.02 12.24 5.74
N SER A 64 12.19 11.65 5.47
CA SER A 64 12.51 10.28 5.87
C SER A 64 12.58 10.11 7.39
N GLU A 65 13.13 11.10 8.09
CA GLU A 65 13.40 11.05 9.53
C GLU A 65 13.15 12.41 10.21
N GLY A 66 12.89 12.38 11.53
CA GLY A 66 12.71 13.54 12.40
C GLY A 66 11.42 13.49 13.22
N GLU A 67 11.40 14.14 14.39
CA GLU A 67 10.24 14.24 15.32
C GLU A 67 8.98 14.91 14.71
N GLN A 68 9.03 15.27 13.43
CA GLN A 68 7.89 15.87 12.76
C GLN A 68 6.79 14.81 12.61
N LYS A 69 5.59 15.14 13.11
CA LYS A 69 4.37 14.32 13.08
C LYS A 69 3.85 14.02 11.66
N HIS A 70 4.70 14.14 10.64
CA HIS A 70 4.42 13.95 9.23
C HIS A 70 5.57 13.25 8.48
N GLY A 71 6.58 12.71 9.18
CA GLY A 71 7.65 11.94 8.54
C GLY A 71 7.18 10.53 8.11
N LYS A 72 7.89 9.93 7.15
CA LYS A 72 7.60 8.57 6.66
C LYS A 72 7.55 7.55 7.78
N GLN A 73 8.52 7.61 8.71
CA GLN A 73 8.55 6.72 9.88
C GLN A 73 7.32 6.90 10.78
N TRP A 74 6.88 8.15 11.01
CA TRP A 74 5.68 8.43 11.81
C TRP A 74 4.41 7.87 11.15
N MET A 75 4.27 8.06 9.84
CA MET A 75 3.13 7.53 9.07
C MET A 75 3.06 6.00 9.16
N LEU A 76 4.19 5.32 8.92
CA LEU A 76 4.30 3.86 9.03
C LEU A 76 3.99 3.38 10.46
N GLN A 77 4.51 4.06 11.49
CA GLN A 77 4.26 3.71 12.89
C GLN A 77 2.78 3.89 13.28
N ARG A 78 2.12 4.94 12.77
CA ARG A 78 0.70 5.19 13.01
C ARG A 78 -0.18 4.14 12.34
N ALA A 79 0.11 3.80 11.09
CA ALA A 79 -0.57 2.70 10.40
C ALA A 79 -0.37 1.37 11.14
N TYR A 80 0.86 1.07 11.59
CA TYR A 80 1.15 -0.13 12.37
C TYR A 80 0.35 -0.17 13.67
N THR A 81 0.35 0.93 14.42
CA THR A 81 -0.39 1.05 15.69
C THR A 81 -1.88 0.81 15.46
N LYS A 82 -2.45 1.41 14.42
CA LYS A 82 -3.86 1.25 14.08
C LYS A 82 -4.18 -0.17 13.61
N CYS A 83 -3.34 -0.77 12.77
CA CYS A 83 -3.50 -2.16 12.34
C CYS A 83 -3.39 -3.14 13.50
N SER A 84 -2.50 -2.90 14.47
CA SER A 84 -2.34 -3.74 15.66
C SER A 84 -3.58 -3.73 16.57
N LEU A 85 -4.44 -2.73 16.43
CA LEU A 85 -5.69 -2.56 17.17
C LEU A 85 -6.94 -2.88 16.33
N SER A 86 -6.76 -3.24 15.05
CA SER A 86 -7.84 -3.54 14.11
C SER A 86 -7.90 -5.03 13.81
N PRO A 87 -9.03 -5.56 13.28
CA PRO A 87 -9.06 -6.90 12.71
C PRO A 87 -7.97 -7.08 11.63
N LEU A 88 -7.33 -8.25 11.59
CA LEU A 88 -6.25 -8.53 10.63
C LEU A 88 -6.71 -8.44 9.16
N SER A 89 -7.99 -8.70 8.91
CA SER A 89 -8.61 -8.59 7.58
C SER A 89 -8.97 -7.16 7.18
N THR A 90 -8.75 -6.15 8.04
CA THR A 90 -8.99 -4.76 7.68
C THR A 90 -8.05 -4.35 6.55
N LYS A 91 -8.61 -3.67 5.53
CA LYS A 91 -7.83 -3.16 4.39
C LYS A 91 -6.84 -2.09 4.87
N LEU A 92 -5.61 -2.17 4.36
CA LEU A 92 -4.57 -1.21 4.69
C LEU A 92 -4.92 0.19 4.17
N SER A 93 -5.58 0.28 3.01
CA SER A 93 -6.07 1.54 2.44
C SER A 93 -6.95 2.34 3.40
N ASP A 94 -7.92 1.69 4.06
CA ASP A 94 -8.79 2.33 5.05
C ASP A 94 -8.01 2.82 6.28
N VAL A 95 -6.98 2.08 6.69
CA VAL A 95 -6.11 2.47 7.80
C VAL A 95 -5.24 3.66 7.44
N ILE A 96 -4.63 3.68 6.26
CA ILE A 96 -3.79 4.78 5.79
C ILE A 96 -4.62 6.08 5.74
N LYS A 97 -5.85 6.04 5.21
CA LYS A 97 -6.77 7.19 5.14
C LYS A 97 -7.04 7.87 6.48
N VAL A 98 -7.05 7.12 7.57
CA VAL A 98 -7.38 7.67 8.91
C VAL A 98 -6.15 7.93 9.78
N THR A 99 -4.96 7.53 9.34
CA THR A 99 -3.73 7.63 10.16
C THR A 99 -2.70 8.62 9.65
N MET A 100 -2.71 8.90 8.34
CA MET A 100 -1.81 9.85 7.68
C MET A 100 -2.35 11.27 7.73
#